data_AF-A0A6N2SF91-F1
#
_entry.id   AF-A0A6N2SF91-F1
#
_cell.length_a   1.000
_cell.length_b   1.000
_cell.length_c   1.000
_cell.angle_alpha   90.00
_cell.angle_beta   90.00
_cell.angle_gamma   90.00
#
_symmetry.space_group_name_H-M   'P 1'
#
loop_
_entity.id
_entity.type
_entity.pdbx_description
1 polymer ?
#
loop_
_entity_poly.entity_id
_entity_poly.type
_entity_poly.pdbx_seq_one_letter_code
_entity_poly.pdbx_strand_id
1 'polypeptide(L)'
;MWQGEILAGIAGLCGGAVVAVALAAFIIELGIIPRFAGITHTANHIFLYENCLMLGSFLGNLIYIYHLSVPFGKIFAGVTGFFFGMFLGGWIIALVEVVNVFAVMARRLGLKKGIGWIVICIAVGKTLGSLFQFFIA
;
A
#
# COMPACT_ATOMS: atom_id res chain seq x y z
N MET A 1 -1.06 -10.65 37.27
CA MET A 1 0.17 -10.21 36.58
C MET A 1 0.28 -10.85 35.19
N TRP A 2 0.18 -12.18 35.05
CA TRP A 2 0.21 -12.87 33.75
C TRP A 2 -0.99 -12.63 32.82
N GLN A 3 -2.20 -12.42 33.35
CA GLN A 3 -3.40 -12.24 32.51
C GLN A 3 -3.34 -10.99 31.62
N GLY A 4 -2.74 -9.89 32.11
CA GLY A 4 -2.58 -8.66 31.34
C GLY A 4 -1.57 -8.80 30.19
N GLU A 5 -0.48 -9.53 30.42
CA GLU A 5 0.54 -9.79 29.39
C GLU A 5 0.03 -10.75 28.31
N ILE A 6 -0.77 -11.76 28.69
CA ILE A 6 -1.41 -12.67 27.73
C ILE A 6 -2.40 -11.90 26.86
N LEU A 7 -3.21 -11.02 27.45
CA LEU A 7 -4.18 -10.21 26.69
C LEU A 7 -3.47 -9.22 25.76
N ALA A 8 -2.40 -8.58 26.23
CA ALA A 8 -1.56 -7.70 25.41
C ALA A 8 -0.88 -8.46 24.26
N GLY A 9 -0.39 -9.68 24.51
CA GLY A 9 0.20 -10.55 23.49
C GLY A 9 -0.80 -10.94 22.40
N ILE A 10 -2.03 -11.31 22.78
CA ILE A 10 -3.11 -11.62 21.84
C ILE A 10 -3.50 -10.38 21.03
N ALA A 11 -3.69 -9.23 21.69
CA ALA A 11 -4.01 -7.97 21.01
C ALA A 11 -2.91 -7.56 20.03
N GLY A 12 -1.63 -7.72 20.41
CA GLY A 12 -0.47 -7.48 19.56
C GLY A 12 -0.43 -8.41 18.34
N LEU A 13 -0.72 -9.70 18.52
CA LEU A 13 -0.81 -10.66 17.41
C LEU A 13 -1.94 -10.33 16.45
N CYS A 14 -3.13 -10.01 16.97
CA CYS A 14 -4.28 -9.62 16.14
C CYS A 14 -4.00 -8.32 15.37
N GLY A 15 -3.44 -7.31 16.04
CA GLY A 15 -3.05 -6.06 15.41
C GLY A 15 -1.99 -6.28 14.32
N GLY A 16 -0.97 -7.09 14.61
CA GLY A 16 0.06 -7.46 13.65
C GLY A 16 -0.49 -8.18 12.42
N ALA A 17 -1.42 -9.12 12.61
CA ALA A 17 -2.09 -9.82 11.51
C ALA A 17 -2.88 -8.85 10.61
N VAL A 18 -3.63 -7.92 11.21
CA VAL A 18 -4.39 -6.90 10.45
C VAL A 18 -3.44 -6.03 9.61
N VAL A 19 -2.33 -5.57 10.19
CA VAL A 19 -1.34 -4.75 9.47
C VAL A 19 -0.66 -5.54 8.35
N ALA A 20 -0.30 -6.81 8.60
CA ALA A 20 0.31 -7.68 7.59
C ALA A 20 -0.62 -7.90 6.38
N VAL A 21 -1.91 -8.17 6.63
CA VAL A 21 -2.92 -8.32 5.58
C VAL A 21 -3.11 -7.01 4.81
N ALA A 22 -3.18 -5.88 5.51
CA ALA A 22 -3.31 -4.57 4.86
C ALA A 22 -2.12 -4.27 3.94
N LEU A 23 -0.90 -4.62 4.37
CA LEU A 23 0.32 -4.40 3.61
C LEU A 23 0.38 -5.32 2.38
N ALA A 24 0.01 -6.59 2.51
CA ALA A 24 -0.09 -7.52 1.39
C ALA A 24 -1.16 -7.10 0.37
N ALA A 25 -2.35 -6.73 0.86
CA ALA A 25 -3.45 -6.24 0.02
C ALA A 25 -3.04 -4.98 -0.76
N PHE A 26 -2.37 -4.04 -0.10
CA PHE A 26 -1.85 -2.83 -0.71
C PHE A 26 -0.87 -3.14 -1.85
N ILE A 27 0.11 -4.02 -1.63
CA ILE A 27 1.10 -4.38 -2.65
C ILE A 27 0.45 -5.00 -3.89
N ILE A 28 -0.52 -5.89 -3.68
CA ILE A 28 -1.26 -6.56 -4.76
C ILE A 28 -2.11 -5.55 -5.53
N GLU A 29 -2.84 -4.68 -4.82
CA GLU A 29 -3.72 -3.68 -5.41
C GLU A 29 -2.94 -2.64 -6.22
N LEU A 30 -1.74 -2.27 -5.77
CA LEU A 30 -0.86 -1.38 -6.51
C LEU A 30 -0.28 -2.02 -7.78
N GLY A 31 -0.24 -3.35 -7.88
CA GLY A 31 0.29 -4.02 -9.08
C GLY A 31 1.75 -3.66 -9.42
N ILE A 32 2.51 -3.11 -8.45
CA ILE A 32 3.88 -2.65 -8.68
C ILE A 32 4.82 -3.83 -8.97
N ILE A 33 4.68 -4.93 -8.22
CA ILE A 33 5.50 -6.15 -8.38
C ILE A 33 5.35 -6.77 -9.78
N PRO A 34 4.14 -7.13 -10.26
CA PRO A 34 4.00 -7.74 -11.58
C PRO A 34 4.47 -6.81 -12.71
N ARG A 35 4.41 -5.49 -12.50
CA ARG A 35 4.94 -4.50 -13.44
C ARG A 35 6.45 -4.49 -13.53
N PHE A 36 7.13 -4.43 -12.38
CA PHE A 36 8.58 -4.48 -12.38
C PHE A 36 9.06 -5.80 -12.99
N ALA A 37 8.44 -6.92 -12.61
CA ALA A 37 8.75 -8.22 -13.18
C ALA A 37 8.48 -8.30 -14.70
N GLY A 38 7.47 -7.58 -15.19
CA GLY A 38 7.19 -7.44 -16.62
C GLY A 38 8.25 -6.63 -17.37
N ILE A 39 8.69 -5.50 -16.81
CA ILE A 39 9.74 -4.64 -17.41
C ILE A 39 11.10 -5.35 -17.43
N THR A 40 11.46 -6.05 -16.35
CA THR A 40 12.73 -6.79 -16.26
C THR A 40 12.67 -8.16 -16.93
N HIS A 41 11.55 -8.53 -17.54
CA HIS A 41 11.31 -9.86 -18.13
C HIS A 41 11.59 -11.03 -17.17
N THR A 42 11.37 -10.83 -15.87
CA THR A 42 11.63 -11.79 -14.79
C THR A 42 10.36 -12.18 -14.05
N ALA A 43 9.25 -12.35 -14.78
CA ALA A 43 7.97 -12.82 -14.22
C ALA A 43 8.08 -14.15 -13.44
N ASN A 44 9.06 -15.00 -13.77
CA ASN A 44 9.31 -16.25 -13.05
C ASN A 44 9.83 -16.05 -11.61
N HIS A 45 10.27 -14.83 -11.25
CA HIS A 45 10.87 -14.51 -9.95
C HIS A 45 9.99 -13.59 -9.10
N ILE A 46 8.66 -13.57 -9.32
CA ILE A 46 7.72 -12.71 -8.56
C ILE A 46 7.87 -12.89 -7.04
N PHE A 47 8.01 -14.14 -6.56
CA PHE A 47 8.22 -14.42 -5.14
C PHE A 47 9.48 -13.76 -4.55
N LEU A 48 10.52 -13.56 -5.36
CA LEU A 48 11.74 -12.88 -4.90
C LEU A 48 11.46 -11.40 -4.64
N TYR A 49 10.74 -10.73 -5.55
CA TYR A 49 10.33 -9.33 -5.35
C TYR A 49 9.44 -9.17 -4.12
N GLU A 50 8.48 -10.08 -3.94
CA GLU A 50 7.59 -10.07 -2.78
C GLU A 50 8.35 -10.31 -1.47
N ASN A 51 9.26 -11.28 -1.43
CA ASN A 51 10.11 -11.55 -0.27
C ASN A 51 11.01 -10.37 0.08
N CYS A 52 11.62 -9.71 -0.93
CA CYS A 52 12.41 -8.50 -0.70
C CYS A 52 11.57 -7.37 -0.09
N LEU A 53 10.33 -7.22 -0.54
CA LEU A 53 9.41 -6.20 -0.02
C LEU A 53 8.98 -6.52 1.42
N MET A 54 8.62 -7.78 1.69
CA MET A 54 8.29 -8.25 3.04
C MET A 54 9.47 -8.07 4.01
N LEU A 55 10.69 -8.43 3.58
CA LEU A 55 11.91 -8.22 4.36
C LEU A 55 12.16 -6.73 4.62
N GLY A 56 12.01 -5.88 3.61
CA GLY A 56 12.13 -4.43 3.76
C GLY A 56 11.12 -3.85 4.75
N SER A 57 9.86 -4.29 4.68
CA SER A 57 8.82 -3.88 5.62
C SER A 57 9.10 -4.36 7.04
N PHE A 58 9.56 -5.59 7.20
CA PHE A 58 9.93 -6.15 8.51
C PHE A 58 11.10 -5.38 9.13
N LEU A 59 12.17 -5.17 8.36
CA LEU A 59 13.34 -4.41 8.83
C LEU A 59 12.99 -2.95 9.13
N GLY A 60 12.21 -2.30 8.27
CA GLY A 60 11.75 -0.93 8.47
C GLY A 60 10.88 -0.78 9.73
N ASN A 61 9.98 -1.73 9.97
CA ASN A 61 9.17 -1.77 11.18
C ASN A 61 10.04 -1.98 12.43
N LEU A 62 11.04 -2.87 12.37
CA LEU A 62 11.97 -3.11 13.47
C LEU A 62 12.78 -1.85 13.82
N ILE A 63 13.30 -1.14 12.81
CA ILE A 63 14.02 0.14 13.00
C ILE A 63 13.10 1.19 13.63
N TYR A 64 11.85 1.27 13.18
CA TYR A 64 10.86 2.22 13.68
C TYR A 64 10.47 1.94 15.14
N ILE A 65 10.17 0.69 15.49
CA ILE A 65 9.72 0.31 16.84
C ILE A 65 10.86 0.42 17.86
N TYR A 66 12.03 -0.10 17.54
CA TYR A 66 13.16 -0.15 18.49
C TYR A 66 13.98 1.14 18.51
N HIS A 67 13.58 2.16 17.73
CA HIS A 67 14.35 3.38 17.52
C HIS A 67 15.83 3.10 17.30
N LEU A 68 16.12 2.09 16.46
CA LEU A 68 17.48 1.65 16.23
C LEU A 68 18.23 2.83 15.58
N SER A 69 19.15 3.43 16.32
CA SER A 69 19.96 4.55 15.84
C SER A 69 20.89 4.04 14.75
N VAL A 70 20.45 4.13 13.50
CA VAL A 70 21.23 3.74 12.34
C VAL A 70 22.34 4.79 12.14
N PRO A 71 23.63 4.47 12.36
CA PRO A 71 24.71 5.47 12.42
C PRO A 71 25.17 5.96 11.03
N PHE A 72 24.46 5.61 9.96
CA PHE A 72 24.91 5.87 8.58
C PHE A 72 24.71 7.32 8.10
N GLY A 73 24.33 8.25 8.97
CA GLY A 73 24.38 9.69 8.74
C GLY A 73 23.62 10.17 7.47
N LYS A 74 24.07 11.29 6.89
CA LYS A 74 23.40 11.94 5.75
C LYS A 74 23.42 11.11 4.46
N ILE A 75 24.42 10.24 4.28
CA ILE A 75 24.55 9.40 3.08
C ILE A 75 23.40 8.38 3.03
N PHE A 76 23.08 7.75 4.16
CA PHE A 76 21.96 6.82 4.25
C PHE A 76 20.61 7.49 4.03
N ALA A 77 20.43 8.71 4.53
CA ALA A 77 19.24 9.50 4.22
C ALA A 77 19.10 9.78 2.71
N GLY A 78 20.22 10.07 2.02
CA GLY A 78 20.23 10.27 0.57
C GLY A 78 19.86 9.00 -0.21
N VAL A 79 20.47 7.87 0.16
CA VAL A 79 20.20 6.56 -0.49
C VAL A 79 18.75 6.14 -0.26
N THR A 80 18.25 6.21 0.98
CA THR A 80 16.86 5.88 1.29
C THR A 80 15.88 6.81 0.57
N GLY A 81 16.17 8.12 0.50
CA GLY A 81 15.37 9.07 -0.27
C GLY A 81 15.30 8.72 -1.76
N PHE A 82 16.41 8.29 -2.36
CA PHE A 82 16.45 7.83 -3.75
C PHE A 82 15.57 6.59 -3.97
N PHE A 83 15.65 5.59 -3.08
CA PHE A 83 14.78 4.41 -3.14
C PHE A 83 13.30 4.76 -2.95
N PHE A 84 12.97 5.68 -2.03
CA PHE A 84 11.61 6.19 -1.88
C PHE A 84 11.11 6.89 -3.15
N GLY A 85 11.98 7.64 -3.83
CA GLY A 85 11.66 8.25 -5.12
C GLY A 85 11.36 7.22 -6.21
N MET A 86 12.16 6.16 -6.33
CA MET A 86 11.90 5.07 -7.26
C MET A 86 10.59 4.33 -6.95
N PHE A 87 10.32 4.07 -5.66
CA PHE A 87 9.06 3.47 -5.22
C PHE A 87 7.85 4.35 -5.56
N LEU A 88 7.92 5.64 -5.24
CA LEU A 88 6.86 6.61 -5.53
C LEU A 88 6.65 6.78 -7.04
N GLY A 89 7.72 6.74 -7.84
CA GLY A 89 7.65 6.73 -9.30
C GLY A 89 6.88 5.51 -9.82
N GLY A 90 7.22 4.31 -9.35
CA GLY A 90 6.46 3.09 -9.69
C GLY A 90 5.00 3.18 -9.30
N TRP A 91 4.72 3.80 -8.15
CA TRP A 91 3.36 4.01 -7.65
C TRP A 91 2.51 4.91 -8.55
N ILE A 92 3.06 6.02 -9.05
CA ILE A 92 2.35 6.92 -9.97
C ILE A 92 1.98 6.20 -11.26
N ILE A 93 2.93 5.45 -11.85
CA ILE A 93 2.66 4.73 -13.10
C ILE A 93 1.56 3.69 -12.85
N ALA A 94 1.58 2.99 -11.72
CA ALA A 94 0.56 2.00 -11.35
C ALA A 94 -0.84 2.61 -11.29
N LEU A 95 -0.98 3.76 -10.62
CA LEU A 95 -2.25 4.48 -10.54
C LEU A 95 -2.76 4.89 -11.92
N VAL A 96 -1.89 5.36 -12.81
CA VAL A 96 -2.27 5.74 -14.18
C VAL A 96 -2.86 4.55 -14.96
N GLU A 97 -2.32 3.35 -14.79
CA GLU A 97 -2.83 2.17 -15.48
C GLU A 97 -4.19 1.73 -14.94
N VAL A 98 -4.35 1.73 -13.62
CA VAL A 98 -5.65 1.44 -13.00
C VAL A 98 -6.71 2.44 -13.48
N VAL A 99 -6.39 3.73 -13.51
CA VAL A 99 -7.30 4.77 -14.04
C VAL A 99 -7.63 4.53 -15.51
N ASN A 100 -6.65 4.15 -16.33
CA ASN A 100 -6.89 3.80 -17.74
C ASN A 100 -7.81 2.59 -17.89
N VAL A 101 -7.63 1.55 -17.07
CA VAL A 101 -8.50 0.37 -17.05
C VAL A 101 -9.94 0.77 -16.72
N PHE A 102 -10.14 1.60 -15.69
CA PHE A 102 -11.46 2.15 -15.36
C PHE A 102 -12.06 2.94 -16.53
N ALA A 103 -11.28 3.80 -17.19
CA ALA A 103 -11.75 4.57 -18.35
C ALA A 103 -12.11 3.68 -19.55
N VAL A 104 -11.37 2.60 -19.79
CA VAL A 104 -11.70 1.59 -20.82
C VAL A 104 -12.98 0.86 -20.47
N MET A 105 -13.14 0.42 -19.22
CA MET A 105 -14.34 -0.25 -18.75
C MET A 105 -15.58 0.65 -18.91
N ALA A 106 -15.48 1.93 -18.54
CA ALA A 106 -16.57 2.89 -18.70
C ALA A 106 -16.98 3.05 -20.17
N ARG A 107 -16.01 3.15 -21.09
CA ARG A 107 -16.28 3.19 -22.53
C ARG A 107 -16.94 1.91 -23.03
N ARG A 108 -16.48 0.73 -22.58
CA ARG A 108 -17.06 -0.58 -22.96
C ARG A 108 -18.50 -0.77 -22.47
N LEU A 109 -18.84 -0.21 -21.31
CA LEU A 109 -20.21 -0.17 -20.79
C LEU A 109 -21.11 0.83 -21.52
N GLY A 110 -20.59 1.56 -22.52
CA GLY A 110 -21.36 2.54 -23.28
C GLY A 110 -21.63 3.85 -22.51
N LEU A 111 -20.91 4.12 -21.43
CA LEU A 111 -21.01 5.37 -20.66
C LEU A 111 -20.36 6.54 -21.44
N LYS A 112 -21.00 6.96 -22.53
CA LYS A 112 -20.56 8.11 -23.36
C LYS A 112 -20.77 9.46 -22.68
N LYS A 113 -21.74 9.55 -21.76
CA LYS A 113 -22.03 10.69 -20.88
C LYS A 113 -22.35 10.14 -19.48
N GLY A 114 -21.82 10.79 -18.43
CA GLY A 114 -22.18 10.45 -17.04
C GLY A 114 -21.05 9.99 -16.13
N ILE A 115 -19.81 9.84 -16.62
CA ILE A 115 -18.65 9.51 -15.76
C ILE A 115 -18.49 10.55 -14.63
N GLY A 116 -18.71 11.84 -14.94
CA GLY A 116 -18.70 12.90 -13.92
C GLY A 116 -19.73 12.67 -12.81
N TRP A 117 -20.94 12.20 -13.15
CA TRP A 117 -21.96 11.88 -12.15
C TRP A 117 -21.55 10.69 -11.27
N ILE A 118 -20.91 9.67 -11.84
CA ILE A 118 -20.38 8.53 -11.08
C ILE A 118 -19.32 9.01 -10.09
N VAL A 119 -18.39 9.86 -10.52
CA VAL A 119 -17.35 10.42 -9.64
C VAL A 119 -17.97 11.27 -8.53
N ILE A 120 -18.99 12.09 -8.83
CA ILE A 120 -19.71 12.88 -7.82
C ILE A 120 -20.41 11.97 -6.82
N CYS A 121 -21.11 10.92 -7.27
CA CYS A 121 -21.76 9.97 -6.36
C CYS A 121 -20.75 9.27 -5.44
N ILE A 122 -19.59 8.86 -5.96
CA ILE A 122 -18.51 8.27 -5.16
C ILE A 122 -17.97 9.28 -4.15
N ALA A 123 -17.75 10.53 -4.57
CA ALA A 123 -17.27 11.60 -3.69
C ALA A 123 -18.27 11.86 -2.56
N VAL A 124 -19.55 12.04 -2.87
CA VAL A 124 -20.62 12.25 -1.88
C VAL A 124 -20.71 11.05 -0.93
N GLY A 125 -20.68 9.83 -1.44
CA GLY A 125 -20.68 8.62 -0.60
C GLY A 125 -19.49 8.57 0.36
N LYS A 126 -18.28 8.91 -0.11
CA LYS A 126 -17.09 9.01 0.75
C LYS A 126 -17.20 10.13 1.78
N THR A 127 -17.70 11.30 1.41
CA THR A 127 -17.88 12.42 2.34
C THR A 127 -18.92 12.09 3.40
N LEU A 128 -20.05 11.49 3.02
CA LEU A 128 -21.07 11.04 3.99
C LEU A 128 -20.53 9.94 4.89
N GLY A 129 -19.79 8.98 4.36
CA GLY A 129 -19.12 7.94 5.14
C GLY A 129 -18.11 8.51 6.14
N SER A 130 -17.29 9.49 5.74
CA SER A 130 -16.34 10.13 6.65
C SER A 130 -17.04 10.96 7.72
N LEU A 131 -18.12 11.67 7.38
CA LEU A 131 -18.92 12.41 8.36
C LEU A 131 -19.59 11.45 9.35
N PHE A 132 -20.15 10.34 8.87
CA PHE A 132 -20.75 9.33 9.74
C PHE A 132 -19.72 8.74 10.70
N GLN A 133 -18.54 8.36 10.21
CA GLN A 133 -17.46 7.88 11.06
C GLN A 133 -16.97 8.94 12.05
N PHE A 134 -17.02 10.23 11.71
CA PHE A 134 -16.60 11.28 12.64
C PHE A 134 -17.64 11.59 13.73
N PHE A 135 -18.94 11.51 13.42
CA PHE A 135 -20.00 11.89 14.36
C PHE A 135 -20.59 10.72 15.16
N ILE A 136 -20.50 9.49 14.66
CA ILE A 136 -21.20 8.32 15.23
C ILE A 136 -20.25 7.22 15.71
N ALA A 137 -19.07 7.05 15.10
CA ALA A 137 -18.04 6.10 15.53
C ALA A 137 -16.99 6.77 16.40
#